data_AF-A0A380DUW4-F1
#
_entry.id   AF-A0A380DUW4-F1
#
_cell.length_a   1.000
_cell.length_b   1.000
_cell.length_c   1.000
_cell.angle_alpha   90.00
_cell.angle_beta   90.00
_cell.angle_gamma   90.00
#
_symmetry.space_group_name_H-M   'P 1'
#
loop_
_entity.id
_entity.type
_entity.pdbx_description
1 polymer ?
#
loop_
_entity_poly.entity_id
_entity_poly.type
_entity_poly.pdbx_seq_one_letter_code
_entity_poly.pdbx_strand_id
1 'polypeptide(L)'
;MDLKQYVSEVQDWPKPGVSFKDITTIMDNGEAYGYATDKIVEYAKDRDVDIVVGPEARGFIIGCPVAYSMGLALHLLEKKGNYLVKSFVMSMT
;
A
#
# COMPACT_ATOMS: atom_id res chain seq x y z
N MET A 1 -16.00 -5.06 4.00
CA MET A 1 -15.33 -6.36 4.06
C MET A 1 -14.36 -6.33 5.24
N ASP A 2 -14.32 -7.38 6.06
CA ASP A 2 -13.30 -7.46 7.11
C ASP A 2 -11.99 -7.99 6.53
N LEU A 3 -11.03 -7.11 6.24
CA LEU A 3 -9.75 -7.50 5.65
C LEU A 3 -8.86 -8.29 6.62
N LYS A 4 -9.10 -8.22 7.94
CA LYS A 4 -8.26 -8.88 8.94
C LYS A 4 -8.30 -10.40 8.81
N GLN A 5 -9.40 -10.96 8.32
CA GLN A 5 -9.54 -12.41 8.08
C GLN A 5 -8.61 -12.91 6.95
N TYR A 6 -8.15 -12.00 6.09
CA TYR A 6 -7.25 -12.30 4.98
C TYR A 6 -5.80 -11.92 5.28
N VAL A 7 -5.47 -11.55 6.53
CA VAL A 7 -4.10 -11.28 6.96
C VAL A 7 -3.62 -12.47 7.78
N SER A 8 -2.54 -13.09 7.33
CA SER A 8 -1.88 -14.15 8.08
C SER A 8 -0.82 -13.54 9.00
N GLU A 9 -0.69 -14.04 10.23
CA GLU A 9 0.35 -13.59 11.15
C GLU A 9 1.39 -14.71 11.33
N VAL A 10 2.66 -14.37 11.08
CA VAL A 10 3.82 -15.24 11.30
C VAL A 10 4.58 -14.70 12.50
N GLN A 11 4.54 -15.43 13.61
CA GLN A 11 5.30 -15.05 14.80
C GLN A 11 6.78 -15.35 14.64
N ASP A 12 7.59 -14.55 15.32
CA ASP A 12 9.06 -14.67 15.40
C ASP A 12 9.79 -14.56 14.06
N TRP A 13 9.22 -13.81 13.11
CA TRP A 13 9.81 -13.58 11.79
C TRP A 13 9.95 -12.09 11.46
N PRO A 14 11.06 -11.64 10.83
CA PRO A 14 12.31 -12.38 10.55
C PRO A 14 13.22 -12.52 11.77
N LYS A 15 12.81 -11.99 12.93
CA LYS A 15 13.55 -12.07 14.20
C LYS A 15 12.58 -12.45 15.33
N PRO A 16 13.07 -13.14 16.38
CA PRO A 16 12.27 -13.43 17.56
C PRO A 16 11.67 -12.17 18.19
N GLY A 17 10.40 -12.25 18.61
CA GLY A 17 9.64 -11.15 19.20
C GLY A 17 8.96 -10.22 18.20
N VAL A 18 9.05 -10.50 16.89
CA VAL A 18 8.34 -9.75 15.84
C VAL A 18 7.17 -10.57 15.32
N SER A 19 5.96 -10.00 15.32
CA SER A 19 4.82 -10.58 14.58
C SER A 19 4.79 -9.97 13.18
N PHE A 20 5.10 -10.79 12.18
CA PHE A 20 5.04 -10.40 10.78
C PHE A 20 3.63 -10.60 10.25
N LYS A 21 3.02 -9.53 9.74
CA LYS A 21 1.71 -9.57 9.08
C LYS A 21 1.92 -9.81 7.60
N ASP A 22 1.59 -11.00 7.15
CA ASP A 22 1.58 -11.35 5.75
C ASP A 22 0.25 -10.93 5.11
N ILE A 23 0.34 -9.97 4.20
CA ILE A 23 -0.79 -9.43 3.44
C ILE A 23 -0.87 -10.03 2.04
N THR A 24 0.04 -10.92 1.64
CA THR A 24 0.02 -11.56 0.32
C THR A 24 -1.25 -12.36 0.11
N THR A 25 -1.83 -12.91 1.18
CA THR A 25 -3.12 -13.58 1.18
C THR A 25 -4.31 -12.67 0.83
N ILE A 26 -4.19 -11.34 1.01
CA ILE A 26 -5.16 -10.38 0.45
C ILE A 26 -5.03 -10.32 -1.07
N MET A 27 -3.80 -10.35 -1.58
CA MET A 27 -3.51 -10.27 -3.02
C MET A 27 -3.95 -11.52 -3.77
N ASP A 28 -3.93 -12.69 -3.11
CA ASP A 28 -4.45 -13.94 -3.64
C ASP A 28 -5.99 -13.90 -3.85
N ASN A 29 -6.68 -12.98 -3.17
CA ASN A 29 -8.11 -12.76 -3.35
C ASN A 29 -8.38 -11.44 -4.07
N GLY A 30 -8.69 -11.51 -5.37
CA GLY A 30 -8.92 -10.31 -6.20
C GLY A 30 -10.03 -9.37 -5.69
N GLU A 31 -11.06 -9.89 -5.03
CA GLU A 31 -12.13 -9.06 -4.45
C GLU A 31 -11.65 -8.31 -3.21
N ALA A 32 -10.94 -9.00 -2.31
CA ALA A 32 -10.35 -8.38 -1.13
C ALA A 32 -9.28 -7.35 -1.50
N TYR A 33 -8.47 -7.65 -2.51
CA TYR A 33 -7.47 -6.74 -3.03
C TYR A 33 -8.08 -5.48 -3.68
N GLY A 34 -9.12 -5.65 -4.49
CA GLY A 34 -9.88 -4.54 -5.06
C GLY A 34 -10.51 -3.67 -3.97
N TYR A 35 -11.19 -4.30 -3.00
CA TYR A 35 -11.80 -3.59 -1.87
C TYR A 35 -10.78 -2.79 -1.05
N ALA A 36 -9.61 -3.38 -0.76
CA ALA A 36 -8.54 -2.69 -0.05
C ALA A 36 -8.01 -1.49 -0.85
N THR A 37 -7.81 -1.66 -2.16
CA THR A 37 -7.37 -0.60 -3.07
C THR A 37 -8.38 0.54 -3.09
N ASP A 38 -9.67 0.25 -3.24
CA ASP A 38 -10.72 1.25 -3.30
C ASP A 38 -10.77 2.09 -2.02
N LYS A 39 -10.59 1.46 -0.86
CA LYS A 39 -10.52 2.18 0.43
C LYS A 39 -9.33 3.14 0.51
N ILE A 40 -8.18 2.77 -0.06
CA ILE A 40 -7.01 3.64 -0.13
C ILE A 40 -7.26 4.79 -1.11
N VAL A 41 -7.88 4.51 -2.25
CA VAL A 41 -8.26 5.52 -3.25
C VAL A 41 -9.23 6.54 -2.65
N GLU A 42 -10.27 6.09 -1.93
CA GLU A 42 -11.19 6.99 -1.20
C GLU A 42 -10.43 7.89 -0.23
N TYR A 43 -9.56 7.30 0.60
CA TYR A 43 -8.75 8.05 1.58
C TYR A 43 -7.84 9.09 0.93
N ALA A 44 -7.25 8.77 -0.22
CA ALA A 44 -6.37 9.65 -0.97
C ALA A 44 -7.14 10.77 -1.69
N LYS A 45 -8.33 10.47 -2.24
CA LYS A 45 -9.22 11.46 -2.86
C LYS A 45 -9.66 12.52 -1.84
N ASP A 46 -10.02 12.11 -0.63
CA ASP A 46 -10.40 13.03 0.45
C ASP A 46 -9.28 14.00 0.86
N ARG A 47 -8.04 13.72 0.47
CA ARG A 47 -6.85 14.52 0.82
C ARG A 47 -6.28 15.34 -0.32
N ASP A 48 -6.91 15.28 -1.49
CA ASP A 48 -6.49 16.05 -2.66
C ASP A 48 -5.00 15.80 -2.97
N VAL A 49 -4.67 14.51 -3.13
CA VAL A 49 -3.31 14.03 -3.41
C VAL A 49 -2.99 14.26 -4.89
N ASP A 50 -1.81 14.83 -5.17
CA ASP A 50 -1.35 15.08 -6.54
C ASP A 50 -0.53 13.92 -7.13
N ILE A 51 0.07 13.11 -6.25
CA ILE A 51 1.05 12.10 -6.63
C ILE A 51 1.05 10.91 -5.67
N VAL A 52 1.16 9.71 -6.22
CA VAL A 52 1.33 8.49 -5.45
C VAL A 52 2.80 8.11 -5.44
N VAL A 53 3.31 7.79 -4.26
CA VAL A 53 4.71 7.43 -4.08
C VAL A 53 4.78 6.06 -3.42
N GLY A 54 5.34 5.09 -4.15
CA GLY A 54 5.65 3.77 -3.63
C GLY A 54 7.11 3.70 -3.18
N PRO A 55 7.42 3.50 -1.90
CA PRO A 55 8.74 3.08 -1.47
C PRO A 55 8.90 1.57 -1.67
N GLU A 56 9.90 1.18 -2.46
CA GLU A 56 10.32 -0.22 -2.65
C GLU A 56 9.25 -1.14 -3.30
N ALA A 57 9.64 -2.41 -3.55
CA ALA A 57 8.84 -3.40 -4.27
C ALA A 57 7.43 -3.62 -3.70
N ARG A 58 7.28 -3.65 -2.36
CA ARG A 58 5.98 -3.88 -1.72
C ARG A 58 5.07 -2.66 -1.79
N GLY A 59 5.64 -1.46 -1.67
CA GLY A 59 4.89 -0.22 -1.86
C GLY A 59 4.38 -0.08 -3.29
N PHE A 60 5.08 -0.62 -4.28
CA PHE A 60 4.61 -0.62 -5.67
C PHE A 60 3.38 -1.47 -5.89
N ILE A 61 3.29 -2.63 -5.21
CA ILE A 61 2.16 -3.55 -5.41
C ILE A 61 0.85 -2.81 -5.15
N ILE A 62 0.75 -2.07 -4.05
CA ILE A 62 -0.46 -1.32 -3.69
C ILE A 62 -0.47 0.08 -4.34
N GLY A 63 0.70 0.71 -4.54
CA GLY A 63 0.80 2.06 -5.10
C GLY A 63 0.39 2.15 -6.57
N CYS A 64 0.75 1.16 -7.38
CA CYS A 64 0.39 1.09 -8.80
C CYS A 64 -1.12 1.15 -9.05
N PRO A 65 -1.97 0.28 -8.48
CA PRO A 65 -3.40 0.32 -8.73
C PRO A 65 -4.06 1.57 -8.16
N VAL A 66 -3.57 2.12 -7.04
CA VAL A 66 -4.08 3.39 -6.50
C VAL A 66 -3.80 4.55 -7.45
N ALA A 67 -2.55 4.68 -7.93
CA ALA A 67 -2.18 5.72 -8.89
C ALA A 67 -2.99 5.60 -10.19
N TYR A 68 -3.13 4.38 -10.70
CA TYR A 68 -3.94 4.09 -11.88
C TYR A 68 -5.40 4.49 -11.68
N SER A 69 -6.04 4.09 -10.58
CA SER A 69 -7.44 4.38 -10.28
C SER A 69 -7.71 5.87 -10.03
N MET A 70 -6.70 6.64 -9.60
CA MET A 70 -6.81 8.09 -9.43
C MET A 70 -6.41 8.88 -10.68
N GLY A 71 -5.82 8.24 -11.70
CA GLY A 71 -5.27 8.92 -12.87
C GLY A 71 -4.06 9.79 -12.55
N LEU A 72 -3.31 9.46 -11.49
CA LEU A 72 -2.17 10.23 -11.01
C LEU A 72 -0.84 9.57 -11.39
N ALA A 73 0.23 10.35 -11.37
CA ALA A 73 1.57 9.82 -11.55
C ALA A 73 1.99 8.93 -10.35
N LEU A 74 2.67 7.83 -10.64
CA LEU A 74 3.36 6.99 -9.66
C LEU A 74 4.86 7.30 -9.70
N HIS A 75 5.42 7.67 -8.54
CA HIS A 75 6.87 7.76 -8.39
C HIS A 75 7.43 6.57 -7.60
N LEU A 76 8.48 5.98 -8.17
CA LEU A 76 9.23 4.90 -7.55
C LEU A 76 10.32 5.50 -6.64
N LEU A 77 10.25 5.26 -5.34
CA LEU A 77 11.29 5.64 -4.39
C LEU A 77 12.27 4.49 -4.18
N GLU A 78 13.53 4.71 -4.53
CA GLU A 78 14.66 3.83 -4.16
C GLU A 78 15.52 4.39 -3.00
N LYS A 79 15.27 5.63 -2.56
CA LYS A 79 15.83 6.26 -1.34
C LYS A 79 15.25 7.66 -1.13
N LYS A 80 15.21 8.14 0.13
CA LYS A 80 14.68 9.45 0.60
C LYS A 80 14.66 10.54 -0.49
N GLY A 81 13.48 10.78 -1.06
CA GLY A 81 13.20 11.94 -1.92
C GLY A 81 12.46 13.03 -1.15
N ASN A 82 12.73 14.30 -1.48
CA ASN A 82 12.04 15.47 -0.94
C ASN A 82 11.02 15.95 -1.98
N TYR A 83 9.72 15.87 -1.69
CA TYR A 83 8.64 16.24 -2.63
C TYR A 83 8.10 17.63 -2.33
N LEU A 84 7.96 18.45 -3.37
CA LEU A 84 7.41 19.82 -3.28
C LEU A 84 5.87 19.87 -3.45
N VAL A 85 5.22 18.71 -3.64
CA VAL A 85 3.77 18.53 -3.86
C VAL A 85 3.15 17.64 -2.79
N LYS A 86 1.82 17.66 -2.63
CA LYS A 86 1.14 16.76 -1.67
C LYS A 86 1.30 15.32 -2.14
N SER A 87 2.15 14.58 -1.44
CA SER A 87 2.51 13.22 -1.77
C SER A 87 1.87 12.24 -0.78
N PHE A 88 1.28 11.17 -1.32
CA PHE A 88 0.86 10.02 -0.52
C PHE A 88 1.95 8.96 -0.59
N VAL A 89 2.66 8.77 0.53
CA VAL A 89 3.72 7.77 0.66
C VAL A 89 3.14 6.53 1.30
N MET A 90 3.10 5.44 0.55
CA MET A 90 2.59 4.16 1.06
C MET A 90 3.74 3.29 1.55
N SER A 91 4.17 3.51 2.80
CA SER A 91 5.19 2.68 3.44
C SER A 91 4.53 1.55 4.24
N MET A 92 5.07 0.34 4.10
CA MET A 92 4.57 -0.88 4.76
C MET A 92 5.47 -1.35 5.93
N THR A 93 6.22 -0.45 6.57
CA THR A 93 6.93 -0.78 7.83
C THR A 93 6.02 -0.75 9.04
#